data_AF-A0A921ZRW5-F1
#
_entry.id   AF-A0A921ZRW5-F1
#
_cell.length_a   1.000
_cell.length_b   1.000
_cell.length_c   1.000
_cell.angle_alpha   90.00
_cell.angle_beta   90.00
_cell.angle_gamma   90.00
#
_symmetry.space_group_name_H-M   'P 1'
#
loop_
_entity.id
_entity.type
_entity.pdbx_description
1 polymer ?
#
loop_
_entity_poly.entity_id
_entity_poly.type
_entity_poly.pdbx_seq_one_letter_code
_entity_poly.pdbx_strand_id
1 'polypeptide(L)'
;METGEAACDPRSYVALLKELCEEYKLPAAEFELVGDTGPPHLRHFTMRARVGQLDRCATATAKKTARQIAAQQLYCYLRENLASLTADFVEEDALVRVVDKAKERYVDLDSDAPWRPDLSQKISEYHLGLTSQIEDNALAAAATVLREARDSSPERALAAAVQALGLRLEYGALEPLSVVQLTPTSPALAFAGDSRDEAARAALRYVRAALAFARAPPHSPPHSPAHSAAHSPAHSTAHTPALAFAPGPSTSTNFAGVDCF
;
A
#
# COMPACT_ATOMS: atom_id res chain seq x y z
N MET A 1 8.14 5.29 -43.01
CA MET A 1 7.88 4.64 -41.71
C MET A 1 8.60 5.47 -40.69
N GLU A 2 7.89 6.31 -39.94
CA GLU A 2 8.46 7.07 -38.82
C GLU A 2 7.55 6.84 -37.62
N THR A 3 7.87 5.80 -36.86
CA THR A 3 7.36 5.60 -35.50
C THR A 3 8.14 6.53 -34.59
N GLY A 4 7.64 7.76 -34.45
CA GLY A 4 8.14 8.74 -33.48
C GLY A 4 7.78 8.29 -32.07
N GLU A 5 8.81 7.98 -31.30
CA GLU A 5 8.80 7.54 -29.92
C GLU A 5 8.14 8.59 -29.02
N ALA A 6 6.92 8.32 -28.57
CA ALA A 6 6.23 9.15 -27.58
C ALA A 6 6.84 8.87 -26.19
N ALA A 7 7.87 9.63 -25.86
CA ALA A 7 8.43 9.68 -24.51
C ALA A 7 7.30 9.99 -23.51
N CYS A 8 7.18 9.13 -22.50
CA CYS A 8 6.19 9.22 -21.45
C CYS A 8 6.62 10.31 -20.45
N ASP A 9 6.26 11.56 -20.72
CA ASP A 9 6.36 12.64 -19.74
C ASP A 9 5.29 12.38 -18.64
N PRO A 10 5.64 12.37 -17.33
CA PRO A 10 4.68 12.12 -16.24
C PRO A 10 3.56 13.17 -16.14
N ARG A 11 3.55 14.21 -16.97
CA ARG A 11 2.52 15.25 -17.01
C ARG A 11 1.42 14.94 -18.03
N SER A 12 0.16 15.14 -17.62
CA SER A 12 -1.00 14.87 -18.48
C SER A 12 -1.15 15.94 -19.58
N TYR A 13 -0.93 15.61 -20.86
CA TYR A 13 -1.18 16.52 -21.99
C TYR A 13 -2.63 17.02 -22.06
N VAL A 14 -3.58 16.26 -21.50
CA VAL A 14 -4.97 16.71 -21.36
C VAL A 14 -5.09 17.90 -20.40
N ALA A 15 -4.29 17.94 -19.33
CA ALA A 15 -4.27 19.06 -18.39
C ALA A 15 -3.58 20.27 -19.02
N LEU A 16 -2.41 20.07 -19.64
CA LEU A 16 -1.66 21.13 -20.32
C LEU A 16 -2.47 21.83 -21.40
N LEU A 17 -3.22 21.07 -22.21
CA LEU A 17 -4.10 21.63 -23.23
C LEU A 17 -5.20 22.52 -22.62
N LYS A 18 -5.78 22.13 -21.48
CA LYS A 18 -6.83 22.92 -20.82
C LYS A 18 -6.28 24.24 -20.28
N GLU A 19 -5.12 24.20 -19.64
CA GLU A 19 -4.47 25.40 -19.10
C GLU A 19 -4.05 26.35 -20.22
N LEU A 20 -3.52 25.83 -21.33
CA LEU A 20 -3.25 26.64 -22.51
C LEU A 20 -4.55 27.29 -23.02
N CYS A 21 -5.67 26.57 -23.03
CA CYS A 21 -6.95 27.18 -23.41
C CYS A 21 -7.39 28.28 -22.44
N GLU A 22 -7.19 28.10 -21.13
CA GLU A 22 -7.51 29.11 -20.11
C GLU A 22 -6.62 30.36 -20.21
N GLU A 23 -5.32 30.17 -20.41
CA GLU A 23 -4.33 31.25 -20.49
C GLU A 23 -4.56 32.14 -21.72
N TYR A 24 -4.84 31.53 -22.86
CA TYR A 24 -5.11 32.26 -24.11
C TYR A 24 -6.59 32.61 -24.30
N LYS A 25 -7.45 32.36 -23.29
CA LYS A 25 -8.90 32.58 -23.34
C LYS A 25 -9.57 31.94 -24.56
N LEU A 26 -9.07 30.77 -24.96
CA LEU A 26 -9.63 29.95 -26.02
C LEU A 26 -10.87 29.19 -25.52
N PRO A 27 -11.75 28.75 -26.42
CA PRO A 27 -12.85 27.86 -26.07
C PRO A 27 -12.34 26.55 -25.43
N ALA A 28 -13.13 25.98 -24.51
CA ALA A 28 -12.75 24.77 -23.79
C ALA A 28 -12.48 23.58 -24.72
N ALA A 29 -11.48 22.77 -24.37
CA ALA A 29 -11.12 21.56 -25.12
C ALA A 29 -12.18 20.46 -24.95
N GLU A 30 -12.80 20.06 -26.06
CA GLU A 30 -13.78 18.99 -26.16
C GLU A 30 -13.09 17.68 -26.61
N PHE A 31 -13.48 16.56 -25.99
CA PHE A 31 -12.95 15.24 -26.33
C PHE A 31 -14.08 14.28 -26.69
N GLU A 32 -14.07 13.79 -27.92
CA GLU A 32 -15.08 12.90 -28.47
C GLU A 32 -14.48 11.55 -28.88
N LEU A 33 -15.22 10.46 -28.67
CA LEU A 33 -14.85 9.14 -29.18
C LEU A 33 -15.45 9.00 -30.58
N VAL A 34 -14.60 8.95 -31.61
CA VAL A 34 -15.01 8.88 -33.01
C VAL A 34 -15.27 7.44 -33.46
N GLY A 35 -14.50 6.48 -32.93
CA GLY A 35 -14.67 5.08 -33.30
C GLY A 35 -13.86 4.11 -32.44
N ASP A 36 -14.33 2.87 -32.37
CA ASP A 36 -13.59 1.70 -31.89
C ASP A 36 -13.50 0.71 -33.06
N THR A 37 -12.28 0.38 -33.46
CA THR A 37 -12.00 -0.52 -34.59
C THR A 37 -11.02 -1.58 -34.15
N GLY A 38 -11.29 -2.85 -34.48
CA GLY A 38 -10.35 -3.95 -34.27
C GLY A 38 -11.00 -5.17 -33.62
N PRO A 39 -10.33 -6.34 -33.68
CA PRO A 39 -10.83 -7.55 -33.05
C PRO A 39 -10.79 -7.43 -31.51
N PRO A 40 -11.56 -8.24 -30.76
CA PRO A 40 -11.68 -8.10 -29.30
C PRO A 40 -10.37 -8.09 -28.52
N HIS A 41 -9.32 -8.71 -29.06
CA HIS A 41 -7.98 -8.81 -28.48
C HIS A 41 -7.01 -7.69 -28.91
N LEU A 42 -7.36 -6.88 -29.92
CA LEU A 42 -6.58 -5.75 -30.46
C LEU A 42 -7.51 -4.62 -30.87
N ARG A 43 -8.21 -4.03 -29.90
CA ARG A 43 -9.09 -2.89 -30.14
C ARG A 43 -8.28 -1.60 -30.26
N HIS A 44 -8.63 -0.76 -31.21
CA HIS A 44 -8.10 0.59 -31.40
C HIS A 44 -9.20 1.62 -31.24
N PHE A 45 -9.00 2.55 -30.32
CA PHE A 45 -9.89 3.66 -30.05
C PHE A 45 -9.39 4.91 -30.76
N THR A 46 -10.26 5.51 -31.57
CA THR A 46 -10.04 6.80 -32.23
C THR A 46 -10.68 7.89 -31.40
N MET A 47 -9.87 8.74 -30.78
CA MET A 47 -10.31 9.90 -30.00
C MET A 47 -10.05 11.18 -30.80
N ARG A 48 -11.00 12.10 -30.80
CA ARG A 48 -10.87 13.45 -31.36
C ARG A 48 -10.82 14.47 -30.24
N ALA A 49 -9.83 15.36 -30.27
CA ALA A 49 -9.75 16.54 -29.44
C ALA A 49 -10.09 17.76 -30.30
N ARG A 50 -10.93 18.67 -29.80
CA ARG A 50 -11.37 19.87 -30.50
C ARG A 50 -11.25 21.09 -29.59
N VAL A 51 -10.72 22.18 -30.13
CA VAL A 51 -10.66 23.51 -29.51
C VAL A 51 -11.19 24.52 -30.54
N GLY A 52 -12.44 24.93 -30.37
CA GLY A 52 -13.12 25.85 -31.29
C GLY A 52 -13.24 25.29 -32.72
N GLN A 53 -12.44 25.82 -33.64
CA GLN A 53 -12.39 25.39 -35.05
C GLN A 53 -11.29 24.37 -35.34
N LEU A 54 -10.38 24.15 -34.40
CA LEU A 54 -9.25 23.25 -34.58
C LEU A 54 -9.57 21.89 -34.00
N ASP A 55 -9.24 20.84 -34.73
CA ASP A 55 -9.45 19.47 -34.30
C ASP A 55 -8.30 18.55 -34.71
N ARG A 56 -8.03 17.55 -33.86
CA ARG A 56 -7.05 16.49 -34.10
C ARG A 56 -7.59 15.16 -33.61
N CYS A 57 -7.25 14.09 -34.33
CA CYS A 57 -7.67 12.74 -33.99
C CYS A 57 -6.47 11.81 -33.87
N ALA A 58 -6.49 10.95 -32.85
CA ALA A 58 -5.47 9.95 -32.62
C ALA A 58 -6.09 8.58 -32.33
N THR A 59 -5.40 7.54 -32.78
CA THR A 59 -5.76 6.13 -32.58
C THR A 59 -4.81 5.47 -31.61
N ALA A 60 -5.32 4.77 -30.60
CA ALA A 60 -4.49 3.97 -29.71
C ALA A 60 -5.22 2.73 -29.18
N THR A 61 -4.48 1.81 -28.59
CA THR A 61 -5.03 0.56 -28.04
C THR A 61 -5.92 0.75 -26.80
N ALA A 62 -5.82 1.91 -26.13
CA ALA A 62 -6.64 2.25 -24.98
C ALA A 62 -7.28 3.63 -25.13
N LYS A 63 -8.52 3.80 -24.66
CA LYS A 63 -9.24 5.09 -24.70
C LYS A 63 -8.46 6.22 -24.00
N LYS A 64 -7.78 5.90 -22.90
CA LYS A 64 -6.97 6.87 -22.13
C LYS A 64 -5.74 7.32 -22.93
N THR A 65 -5.03 6.40 -23.57
CA THR A 65 -3.85 6.72 -24.38
C THR A 65 -4.24 7.44 -25.67
N ALA A 66 -5.34 7.04 -26.32
CA ALA A 66 -5.86 7.72 -27.50
C ALA A 66 -6.24 9.18 -27.18
N ARG A 67 -6.89 9.42 -26.04
CA ARG A 67 -7.22 10.78 -25.58
C ARG A 67 -5.96 11.60 -25.29
N GLN A 68 -4.96 11.00 -24.65
CA GLN A 68 -3.69 11.65 -24.34
C GLN A 68 -2.95 12.06 -25.61
N ILE A 69 -2.86 11.17 -26.61
CA ILE A 69 -2.16 11.43 -27.87
C ILE A 69 -2.92 12.47 -28.70
N ALA A 70 -4.26 12.41 -28.74
CA ALA A 70 -5.06 13.43 -29.41
C ALA A 70 -4.87 14.83 -28.77
N ALA A 71 -4.79 14.89 -27.43
CA ALA A 71 -4.49 16.12 -26.71
C ALA A 71 -3.08 16.63 -27.01
N GLN A 72 -2.07 15.74 -27.04
CA GLN A 72 -0.69 16.09 -27.37
C GLN A 72 -0.59 16.68 -28.77
N GLN A 73 -1.18 16.04 -29.78
CA GLN A 73 -1.16 16.52 -31.16
C GLN A 73 -1.82 17.90 -31.29
N LEU A 74 -2.95 18.12 -30.62
CA LEU A 74 -3.64 19.41 -30.64
C LEU A 74 -2.84 20.48 -29.88
N TYR A 75 -2.23 20.13 -28.75
CA TYR A 75 -1.37 21.01 -27.96
C TYR A 75 -0.13 21.46 -28.75
N CYS A 76 0.60 20.52 -29.35
CA CYS A 76 1.76 20.83 -30.20
C CYS A 76 1.35 21.72 -31.37
N TYR A 77 0.25 21.39 -32.04
CA TYR A 77 -0.27 22.20 -33.13
C TYR A 77 -0.64 23.62 -32.68
N LEU A 78 -1.38 23.77 -31.58
CA LEU A 78 -1.72 25.08 -31.04
C LEU A 78 -0.45 25.87 -30.69
N ARG A 79 0.51 25.25 -30.03
CA ARG A 79 1.77 25.90 -29.67
C ARG A 79 2.57 26.35 -30.89
N GLU A 80 2.69 25.53 -31.93
CA GLU A 80 3.41 25.90 -33.16
C GLU A 80 2.72 27.05 -33.91
N ASN A 81 1.38 27.05 -33.97
CA ASN A 81 0.61 28.09 -34.63
C ASN A 81 0.54 29.38 -33.79
N LEU A 82 0.49 29.28 -32.46
CA LEU A 82 0.50 30.43 -31.55
C LEU A 82 1.91 31.02 -31.37
N ALA A 83 2.97 30.21 -31.40
CA ALA A 83 4.36 30.69 -31.36
C ALA A 83 4.71 31.55 -32.59
N SER A 84 4.05 31.32 -33.72
CA SER A 84 4.16 32.22 -34.89
C SER A 84 3.53 33.60 -34.68
N LEU A 85 2.68 33.76 -33.65
CA LEU A 85 1.91 35.00 -33.37
C LEU A 85 2.30 35.68 -32.05
N THR A 86 2.87 34.97 -31.07
CA THR A 86 3.27 35.52 -29.78
C THR A 86 4.55 34.86 -29.29
N ALA A 87 5.64 35.62 -29.25
CA ALA A 87 6.98 35.18 -28.87
C ALA A 87 7.18 34.96 -27.35
N ASP A 88 6.12 35.00 -26.55
CA ASP A 88 6.22 35.14 -25.08
C ASP A 88 5.82 33.89 -24.27
N PHE A 89 5.55 32.74 -24.91
CA PHE A 89 5.21 31.52 -24.17
C PHE A 89 6.46 30.71 -23.78
N VAL A 90 6.82 30.75 -22.50
CA VAL A 90 7.88 29.92 -21.92
C VAL A 90 7.25 28.69 -21.27
N GLU A 91 7.35 27.55 -21.97
CA GLU A 91 6.78 26.25 -21.56
C GLU A 91 7.18 25.82 -20.14
N GLU A 92 8.43 26.08 -19.76
CA GLU A 92 8.98 25.75 -18.45
C GLU A 92 8.18 26.39 -17.31
N ASP A 93 7.82 27.68 -17.43
CA ASP A 93 7.13 28.43 -16.38
C ASP A 93 5.68 28.00 -16.21
N ALA A 94 5.00 27.68 -17.32
CA ALA A 94 3.67 27.09 -17.26
C ALA A 94 3.73 25.75 -16.52
N LEU A 95 4.64 24.85 -16.93
CA LEU A 95 4.82 23.52 -16.33
C LEU A 95 5.12 23.53 -14.83
N VAL A 96 5.89 24.51 -14.36
CA VAL A 96 6.20 24.69 -12.95
C VAL A 96 4.93 25.09 -12.18
N ARG A 97 4.16 26.06 -12.68
CA ARG A 97 2.89 26.51 -12.06
C ARG A 97 1.87 25.38 -11.94
N VAL A 98 1.76 24.51 -12.94
CA VAL A 98 0.87 23.33 -12.89
C VAL A 98 1.25 22.41 -11.74
N VAL A 99 2.53 22.08 -11.67
CA VAL A 99 3.05 21.13 -10.70
C VAL A 99 2.89 21.66 -9.29
N ASP A 100 3.16 22.93 -9.07
CA ASP A 100 3.03 23.54 -7.75
C ASP A 100 1.57 23.64 -7.33
N LYS A 101 0.65 24.04 -8.23
CA LYS A 101 -0.80 24.03 -7.98
C LYS A 101 -1.38 22.62 -7.79
N ALA A 102 -0.74 21.59 -8.36
CA ALA A 102 -1.11 20.19 -8.15
C ALA A 102 -0.61 19.69 -6.80
N LYS A 103 0.61 20.07 -6.39
CA LYS A 103 1.17 19.74 -5.07
C LYS A 103 0.36 20.37 -3.95
N GLU A 104 -0.01 21.64 -4.06
CA GLU A 104 -0.84 22.34 -3.07
C GLU A 104 -2.18 21.61 -2.83
N ARG A 105 -2.87 21.22 -3.91
CA ARG A 105 -4.11 20.44 -3.83
C ARG A 105 -3.93 19.04 -3.22
N TYR A 106 -2.75 18.47 -3.27
CA TYR A 106 -2.45 17.19 -2.63
C TYR A 106 -2.16 17.34 -1.14
N VAL A 107 -1.53 18.44 -0.72
CA VAL A 107 -1.22 18.73 0.69
C VAL A 107 -2.48 18.99 1.50
N ASP A 108 -3.47 19.69 0.91
CA ASP A 108 -4.75 19.98 1.61
C ASP A 108 -5.64 18.75 1.83
N LEU A 109 -5.38 17.63 1.14
CA LEU A 109 -6.11 16.37 1.33
C LEU A 109 -5.52 15.48 2.44
N ASP A 110 -4.31 15.79 2.92
CA ASP A 110 -3.57 14.91 3.84
C ASP A 110 -3.82 15.27 5.32
N SER A 111 -4.27 16.48 5.61
CA SER A 111 -4.57 16.93 6.99
C SER A 111 -5.77 16.24 7.62
N ASP A 112 -6.73 15.76 6.82
CA ASP A 112 -7.94 15.03 7.25
C ASP A 112 -8.00 13.58 6.73
N ALA A 113 -6.91 13.07 6.15
CA ALA A 113 -6.92 11.74 5.57
C ALA A 113 -7.08 10.65 6.65
N PRO A 114 -8.01 9.68 6.48
CA PRO A 114 -8.12 8.55 7.37
C PRO A 114 -6.79 7.79 7.37
N TRP A 115 -6.31 7.45 8.57
CA TRP A 115 -5.07 6.72 8.82
C TRP A 115 -4.87 5.59 7.78
N ARG A 116 -3.81 5.68 6.98
CA ARG A 116 -3.49 4.71 5.92
C ARG A 116 -2.42 3.73 6.42
N PRO A 117 -2.67 2.41 6.37
CA PRO A 117 -1.65 1.41 6.64
C PRO A 117 -0.48 1.56 5.66
N ASP A 118 0.75 1.44 6.16
CA ASP A 118 1.93 1.43 5.30
C ASP A 118 2.03 0.10 4.55
N LEU A 119 1.58 0.10 3.29
CA LEU A 119 1.61 -1.07 2.41
C LEU A 119 3.04 -1.43 1.96
N SER A 120 4.03 -0.57 2.19
CA SER A 120 5.43 -0.79 1.79
C SER A 120 6.24 -1.56 2.83
N GLN A 121 5.72 -1.70 4.05
CA GLN A 121 6.39 -2.40 5.13
C GLN A 121 6.48 -3.91 4.84
N LYS A 122 7.67 -4.50 5.00
CA LYS A 122 7.87 -5.94 4.85
C LYS A 122 7.13 -6.69 5.96
N ILE A 123 6.49 -7.81 5.62
CA ILE A 123 5.76 -8.67 6.58
C ILE A 123 6.69 -9.12 7.73
N SER A 124 7.98 -9.37 7.44
CA SER A 124 8.98 -9.73 8.45
C SER A 124 9.17 -8.67 9.53
N GLU A 125 8.88 -7.40 9.24
CA GLU A 125 9.12 -6.25 10.12
C GLU A 125 7.86 -5.80 10.88
N TYR A 126 6.72 -6.46 10.67
CA TYR A 126 5.45 -6.10 11.30
C TYR A 126 5.51 -6.13 12.83
N HIS A 127 6.32 -7.02 13.40
CA HIS A 127 6.54 -7.10 14.85
C HIS A 127 7.29 -5.89 15.44
N LEU A 128 7.98 -5.11 14.60
CA LEU A 128 8.66 -3.86 14.97
C LEU A 128 7.81 -2.63 14.71
N GLY A 129 6.65 -2.77 14.05
CA GLY A 129 5.81 -1.66 13.63
C GLY A 129 5.49 -0.69 14.76
N LEU A 130 5.04 -1.23 15.91
CA LEU A 130 4.72 -0.44 17.10
C LEU A 130 5.93 0.35 17.63
N THR A 131 7.11 -0.29 17.69
CA THR A 131 8.31 0.32 18.28
C THR A 131 9.02 1.26 17.31
N SER A 132 8.86 1.06 16.01
CA SER A 132 9.47 1.90 14.96
C SER A 132 8.78 3.25 14.77
N GLN A 133 7.49 3.34 15.11
CA GLN A 133 6.65 4.53 14.89
C GLN A 133 6.51 5.42 16.12
N ILE A 134 6.92 4.92 17.30
CA ILE A 134 6.74 5.61 18.58
C ILE A 134 8.11 6.05 19.08
N GLU A 135 8.20 7.28 19.61
CA GLU A 135 9.44 7.81 20.15
C GLU A 135 9.96 7.00 21.34
N ASP A 136 11.29 6.85 21.45
CA ASP A 136 11.95 6.10 22.52
C ASP A 136 11.54 6.57 23.94
N ASN A 137 11.28 7.87 24.10
CA ASN A 137 10.82 8.44 25.37
C ASN A 137 9.42 7.96 25.75
N ALA A 138 8.50 7.91 24.78
CA ALA A 138 7.14 7.40 24.98
C ALA A 138 7.15 5.89 25.28
N LEU A 139 8.02 5.12 24.60
CA LEU A 139 8.24 3.70 24.90
C LEU A 139 8.76 3.50 26.34
N ALA A 140 9.71 4.32 26.77
CA ALA A 140 10.27 4.26 28.13
C ALA A 140 9.21 4.61 29.20
N ALA A 141 8.39 5.64 28.96
CA ALA A 141 7.29 6.04 29.83
C ALA A 141 6.19 4.95 29.90
N ALA A 142 5.83 4.33 28.77
CA ALA A 142 4.89 3.22 28.78
C ALA A 142 5.44 2.01 29.59
N ALA A 143 6.75 1.76 29.51
CA ALA A 143 7.40 0.69 30.27
C ALA A 143 7.51 0.96 31.78
N THR A 144 7.55 2.21 32.24
CA THR A 144 7.44 2.54 33.68
C THR A 144 6.01 2.34 34.16
N VAL A 145 5.03 2.89 33.44
CA VAL A 145 3.59 2.75 33.76
C VAL A 145 3.18 1.28 33.86
N LEU A 146 3.62 0.42 32.93
CA LEU A 146 3.29 -1.01 32.95
C LEU A 146 3.94 -1.79 34.10
N ARG A 147 5.06 -1.29 34.66
CA ARG A 147 5.69 -1.89 35.85
C ARG A 147 4.94 -1.51 37.12
N GLU A 148 4.49 -0.27 37.21
CA GLU A 148 3.71 0.24 38.35
C GLU A 148 2.29 -0.35 38.37
N ALA A 149 1.67 -0.52 37.20
CA ALA A 149 0.33 -1.07 37.04
C ALA A 149 0.28 -2.61 37.07
N ARG A 150 1.28 -3.30 37.65
CA ARG A 150 1.37 -4.77 37.63
C ARG A 150 0.20 -5.46 38.33
N ASP A 151 -0.28 -4.85 39.41
CA ASP A 151 -1.37 -5.37 40.25
C ASP A 151 -2.75 -4.77 39.90
N SER A 152 -2.82 -3.99 38.82
CA SER A 152 -4.06 -3.34 38.35
C SER A 152 -4.90 -4.28 37.47
N SER A 153 -6.19 -3.94 37.28
CA SER A 153 -7.01 -4.59 36.25
C SER A 153 -6.39 -4.40 34.86
N PRO A 154 -6.53 -5.40 33.96
CA PRO A 154 -5.86 -5.37 32.66
C PRO A 154 -6.37 -4.24 31.77
N GLU A 155 -7.66 -3.90 31.83
CA GLU A 155 -8.22 -2.76 31.11
C GLU A 155 -7.58 -1.43 31.55
N ARG A 156 -7.41 -1.23 32.87
CA ARG A 156 -6.82 0.00 33.41
C ARG A 156 -5.34 0.10 33.10
N ALA A 157 -4.60 -1.00 33.21
CA ALA A 157 -3.19 -1.05 32.84
C ALA A 157 -2.98 -0.79 31.34
N LEU A 158 -3.86 -1.32 30.48
CA LEU A 158 -3.80 -1.09 29.04
C LEU A 158 -4.09 0.36 28.70
N ALA A 159 -5.16 0.94 29.26
CA ALA A 159 -5.53 2.34 29.02
C ALA A 159 -4.38 3.30 29.40
N ALA A 160 -3.73 3.08 30.54
CA ALA A 160 -2.61 3.89 30.97
C ALA A 160 -1.38 3.75 30.05
N ALA A 161 -1.07 2.53 29.59
CA ALA A 161 0.04 2.29 28.67
C ALA A 161 -0.21 2.92 27.29
N VAL A 162 -1.42 2.76 26.74
CA VAL A 162 -1.81 3.35 25.45
C VAL A 162 -1.76 4.88 25.51
N GLN A 163 -2.21 5.48 26.62
CA GLN A 163 -2.12 6.92 26.82
C GLN A 163 -0.66 7.41 26.84
N ALA A 164 0.24 6.67 27.51
CA ALA A 164 1.67 6.99 27.52
C ALA A 164 2.33 6.83 26.13
N LEU A 165 1.81 5.92 25.29
CA LEU A 165 2.24 5.72 23.91
C LEU A 165 1.64 6.74 22.91
N GLY A 166 0.73 7.61 23.35
CA GLY A 166 0.03 8.55 22.46
C GLY A 166 -0.96 7.89 21.50
N LEU A 167 -1.40 6.67 21.81
CA LEU A 167 -2.36 5.91 21.01
C LEU A 167 -3.80 6.12 21.49
N ARG A 168 -4.75 5.77 20.63
CA ARG A 168 -6.19 5.66 20.91
C ARG A 168 -6.56 4.21 21.07
N LEU A 169 -7.46 3.95 22.00
CA LEU A 169 -7.97 2.62 22.30
C LEU A 169 -9.47 2.57 21.98
N GLU A 170 -9.84 1.64 21.12
CA GLU A 170 -11.21 1.43 20.68
C GLU A 170 -11.66 0.00 21.01
N TYR A 171 -12.83 -0.13 21.62
CA TYR A 171 -13.46 -1.42 21.91
C TYR A 171 -14.55 -1.70 20.88
N GLY A 172 -14.40 -2.80 20.15
CA GLY A 172 -15.43 -3.37 19.28
C GLY A 172 -16.05 -4.63 19.88
N ALA A 173 -17.27 -4.95 19.47
CA ALA A 173 -17.89 -6.24 19.75
C ALA A 173 -18.14 -6.95 18.42
N LEU A 174 -17.71 -8.21 18.32
CA LEU A 174 -17.89 -9.06 17.15
C LEU A 174 -18.36 -10.42 17.65
N GLU A 175 -19.67 -10.58 17.82
CA GLU A 175 -20.26 -11.73 18.53
C GLU A 175 -19.68 -13.07 18.01
N PRO A 176 -19.18 -13.96 18.91
CA PRO A 176 -19.23 -13.90 20.38
C PRO A 176 -18.04 -13.19 21.07
N LEU A 177 -17.14 -12.55 20.31
CA LEU A 177 -15.85 -12.02 20.79
C LEU A 177 -15.91 -10.51 21.10
N SER A 178 -15.09 -10.09 22.06
CA SER A 178 -14.72 -8.69 22.28
C SER A 178 -13.41 -8.37 21.57
N VAL A 179 -13.33 -7.22 20.90
CA VAL A 179 -12.14 -6.79 20.14
C VAL A 179 -11.60 -5.47 20.69
N VAL A 180 -10.28 -5.36 20.84
CA VAL A 180 -9.57 -4.13 21.19
C VAL A 180 -8.70 -3.72 20.03
N GLN A 181 -8.80 -2.48 19.59
CA GLN A 181 -7.98 -1.90 18.53
C GLN A 181 -7.12 -0.75 19.07
N LEU A 182 -5.86 -0.70 18.60
CA LEU A 182 -4.91 0.36 18.94
C LEU A 182 -4.62 1.20 17.68
N THR A 183 -4.97 2.49 17.71
CA THR A 183 -4.81 3.39 16.57
C THR A 183 -4.07 4.67 16.97
N PRO A 184 -3.20 5.26 16.13
CA PRO A 184 -2.70 4.77 14.84
C PRO A 184 -1.52 3.80 15.05
N THR A 185 -1.58 2.59 14.48
CA THR A 185 -0.46 1.63 14.49
C THR A 185 -0.34 0.96 13.13
N SER A 186 0.84 0.97 12.48
CA SER A 186 1.09 0.20 11.25
C SER A 186 2.03 -0.98 11.54
N PRO A 187 1.59 -2.24 11.37
CA PRO A 187 0.26 -2.68 10.93
C PRO A 187 -0.83 -2.46 11.98
N ALA A 188 -2.10 -2.44 11.54
CA ALA A 188 -3.26 -2.27 12.44
C ALA A 188 -3.26 -3.35 13.52
N LEU A 189 -3.14 -2.96 14.79
CA LEU A 189 -3.15 -3.87 15.91
C LEU A 189 -4.56 -4.04 16.46
N ALA A 190 -5.12 -5.24 16.29
CA ALA A 190 -6.39 -5.65 16.85
C ALA A 190 -6.24 -6.98 17.62
N PHE A 191 -6.85 -7.07 18.80
CA PHE A 191 -6.80 -8.24 19.67
C PHE A 191 -8.22 -8.66 20.03
N ALA A 192 -8.53 -9.94 19.89
CA ALA A 192 -9.83 -10.50 20.24
C ALA A 192 -9.73 -11.43 21.46
N GLY A 193 -10.82 -11.53 22.22
CA GLY A 193 -10.98 -12.48 23.32
C GLY A 193 -12.46 -12.69 23.67
N ASP A 194 -12.75 -13.67 24.51
CA ASP A 194 -14.15 -14.02 24.86
C ASP A 194 -14.79 -12.97 25.77
N SER A 195 -13.96 -12.12 26.39
CA SER A 195 -14.38 -10.98 27.21
C SER A 195 -13.49 -9.76 26.94
N ARG A 196 -13.98 -8.56 27.31
CA ARG A 196 -13.18 -7.32 27.21
C ARG A 196 -11.87 -7.41 27.98
N ASP A 197 -11.90 -7.98 29.18
CA ASP A 197 -10.71 -8.21 29.99
C ASP A 197 -9.71 -9.17 29.32
N GLU A 198 -10.18 -10.19 28.59
CA GLU A 198 -9.30 -11.11 27.88
C GLU A 198 -8.66 -10.49 26.64
N ALA A 199 -9.44 -9.74 25.86
CA ALA A 199 -8.93 -8.96 24.74
C ALA A 199 -7.90 -7.92 25.22
N ALA A 200 -8.18 -7.23 26.33
CA ALA A 200 -7.23 -6.29 26.96
C ALA A 200 -5.97 -7.00 27.46
N ARG A 201 -6.08 -8.21 28.04
CA ARG A 201 -4.92 -9.02 28.44
C ARG A 201 -4.08 -9.45 27.24
N ALA A 202 -4.69 -9.83 26.12
CA ALA A 202 -3.97 -10.16 24.89
C ALA A 202 -3.19 -8.94 24.36
N ALA A 203 -3.83 -7.78 24.30
CA ALA A 203 -3.18 -6.52 23.91
C ALA A 203 -2.02 -6.16 24.85
N LEU A 204 -2.21 -6.27 26.18
CA LEU A 204 -1.16 -6.03 27.16
C LEU A 204 0.04 -6.95 27.01
N ARG A 205 -0.19 -8.25 26.73
CA ARG A 205 0.90 -9.21 26.48
C ARG A 205 1.74 -8.76 25.28
N TYR A 206 1.08 -8.33 24.20
CA TYR A 206 1.77 -7.82 23.03
C TYR A 206 2.59 -6.56 23.33
N VAL A 207 1.99 -5.55 23.96
CA VAL A 207 2.69 -4.30 24.30
C VAL A 207 3.89 -4.56 25.22
N ARG A 208 3.75 -5.44 26.22
CA ARG A 208 4.86 -5.85 27.08
C ARG A 208 5.99 -6.53 26.31
N ALA A 209 5.65 -7.42 25.37
CA ALA A 209 6.64 -8.10 24.54
C ALA A 209 7.36 -7.13 23.59
N ALA A 210 6.63 -6.20 22.96
CA ALA A 210 7.20 -5.19 22.08
C ALA A 210 8.17 -4.26 22.82
N LEU A 211 7.80 -3.78 24.01
CA LEU A 211 8.67 -2.94 24.85
C LEU A 211 9.90 -3.71 25.38
N ALA A 212 9.76 -5.01 25.65
CA ALA A 212 10.89 -5.85 26.03
C ALA A 212 11.89 -6.03 24.88
N PHE A 213 11.39 -6.18 23.65
CA PHE A 213 12.22 -6.31 22.45
C PHE A 213 12.94 -5.00 22.11
N ALA A 214 12.25 -3.84 22.21
CA ALA A 214 12.88 -2.53 21.99
C ALA A 214 14.06 -2.25 22.93
N ARG A 215 14.03 -2.81 24.14
CA ARG A 215 15.10 -2.64 25.14
C ARG A 215 16.25 -3.64 24.98
N ALA A 216 16.08 -4.69 24.18
CA ALA A 216 17.15 -5.65 23.94
C ALA A 216 18.17 -5.04 22.95
N PRO A 217 19.47 -5.01 23.27
CA PRO A 217 20.47 -4.57 22.30
C PRO A 217 20.47 -5.51 21.08
N PRO A 218 20.78 -5.01 19.86
CA PRO A 218 20.87 -5.85 18.69
C PRO A 218 21.96 -6.91 18.92
N HIS A 219 21.53 -8.16 19.10
CA HIS A 219 22.43 -9.29 19.22
C HIS A 219 22.98 -9.58 17.83
N SER A 220 24.26 -9.27 17.63
CA SER A 220 25.02 -9.81 16.51
C SER A 220 24.83 -11.33 16.50
N PRO A 221 24.39 -11.95 15.39
CA PRO A 221 24.29 -13.39 15.33
C PRO A 221 25.68 -13.99 15.59
N PRO A 222 25.81 -15.06 16.39
CA PRO A 222 27.08 -15.71 16.58
C PRO A 222 27.53 -16.27 15.22
N HIS A 223 28.62 -15.73 14.68
CA HIS A 223 29.33 -16.33 13.57
C HIS A 223 29.71 -17.76 13.97
N SER A 224 29.05 -18.74 13.34
CA SER A 224 29.45 -20.13 13.45
C SER A 224 30.84 -20.27 12.83
N PRO A 225 31.83 -20.88 13.51
CA PRO A 225 33.14 -21.09 12.93
C PRO A 225 33.01 -22.08 11.78
N ALA A 226 33.56 -21.70 10.62
CA ALA A 226 33.68 -22.55 9.46
C ALA A 226 34.40 -23.85 9.84
N HIS A 227 33.67 -24.97 9.81
CA HIS A 227 34.27 -26.28 9.86
C HIS A 227 34.95 -26.57 8.51
N SER A 228 36.28 -26.49 8.51
CA SER A 228 37.16 -27.09 7.51
C SER A 228 36.81 -28.57 7.34
N ALA A 229 36.17 -28.93 6.23
CA ALA A 229 36.01 -30.31 5.81
C ALA A 229 37.20 -30.72 4.95
N ALA A 230 38.16 -31.41 5.57
CA ALA A 230 39.18 -32.19 4.88
C ALA A 230 38.92 -33.68 5.15
N HIS A 231 39.02 -34.46 4.07
CA HIS A 231 39.20 -35.93 4.00
C HIS A 231 37.98 -36.86 4.18
N SER A 232 37.60 -37.47 3.04
CA SER A 232 37.13 -38.87 2.90
C SER A 232 38.28 -39.87 3.24
N PRO A 233 38.10 -41.21 3.39
CA PRO A 233 37.09 -42.07 2.75
C PRO A 233 36.51 -43.27 3.57
N ALA A 234 35.76 -44.09 2.82
CA ALA A 234 34.86 -45.22 3.10
C ALA A 234 35.30 -46.40 4.01
N HIS A 235 34.27 -47.19 4.39
CA HIS A 235 34.14 -48.59 4.89
C HIS A 235 33.29 -48.59 6.17
N SER A 236 32.36 -49.51 6.50
CA SER A 236 31.84 -50.76 5.96
C SER A 236 30.58 -51.09 6.79
N THR A 237 29.56 -51.69 6.16
CA THR A 237 28.54 -52.62 6.70
C THR A 237 28.16 -52.58 8.19
N ALA A 238 26.86 -52.43 8.49
CA ALA A 238 26.03 -53.53 9.02
C ALA A 238 24.63 -53.08 9.52
N HIS A 239 23.63 -53.87 9.13
CA HIS A 239 22.49 -54.33 9.92
C HIS A 239 21.38 -53.36 10.36
N THR A 240 20.20 -53.53 9.76
CA THR A 240 18.91 -53.15 10.33
C THR A 240 17.90 -54.24 9.95
N PRO A 241 17.24 -54.93 10.89
CA PRO A 241 16.17 -55.85 10.56
C PRO A 241 14.82 -55.12 10.54
N ALA A 242 14.00 -55.55 9.59
CA ALA A 242 12.60 -55.22 9.43
C ALA A 242 11.73 -55.88 10.51
N LEU A 243 10.71 -55.16 10.98
CA LEU A 243 9.49 -55.68 11.62
C LEU A 243 8.35 -54.75 11.17
N ALA A 244 7.51 -55.13 10.22
CA ALA A 244 6.41 -56.07 10.30
C ALA A 244 5.06 -55.37 10.58
N PHE A 245 4.23 -55.46 9.55
CA PHE A 245 2.82 -55.11 9.42
C PHE A 245 1.94 -55.92 10.38
N ALA A 246 0.91 -55.31 10.99
CA ALA A 246 -0.41 -55.92 11.13
C ALA A 246 -1.50 -54.89 11.56
N PRO A 247 -2.79 -55.14 11.25
CA PRO A 247 -3.84 -54.11 11.15
C PRO A 247 -5.02 -54.27 12.13
N GLY A 248 -5.87 -53.23 12.18
CA GLY A 248 -7.29 -53.30 12.53
C GLY A 248 -7.75 -52.32 13.63
N PRO A 249 -9.06 -52.11 13.85
CA PRO A 249 -10.20 -52.28 12.94
C PRO A 249 -11.09 -51.02 12.82
N SER A 250 -11.92 -51.09 11.77
CA SER A 250 -13.09 -50.28 11.45
C SER A 250 -14.04 -50.01 12.62
N THR A 251 -14.52 -48.76 12.75
CA THR A 251 -15.86 -48.50 13.29
C THR A 251 -16.47 -47.26 12.62
N SER A 252 -17.67 -47.48 12.11
CA SER A 252 -18.51 -46.62 11.31
C SER A 252 -19.00 -45.37 12.07
N THR A 253 -19.19 -44.25 11.37
CA THR A 253 -20.26 -43.31 11.72
C THR A 253 -20.78 -42.65 10.44
N ASN A 254 -22.09 -42.79 10.26
CA ASN A 254 -22.89 -42.36 9.12
C ASN A 254 -22.84 -40.84 8.92
N PHE A 255 -22.72 -40.42 7.66
CA PHE A 255 -22.95 -39.05 7.22
C PHE A 255 -24.27 -39.02 6.44
N ALA A 256 -25.32 -38.47 7.06
CA ALA A 256 -26.45 -37.88 6.33
C ALA A 256 -25.91 -36.61 5.66
N GLY A 257 -26.10 -36.32 4.37
CA GLY A 257 -27.34 -36.44 3.62
C GLY A 257 -28.06 -35.09 3.64
N VAL A 258 -27.55 -34.09 2.91
CA VAL A 258 -28.32 -32.91 2.50
C VAL A 258 -27.92 -32.54 1.07
N ASP A 259 -28.91 -32.68 0.20
CA ASP A 259 -28.90 -32.40 -1.24
C ASP A 259 -28.68 -30.93 -1.59
N CYS A 260 -27.97 -30.75 -2.70
CA CYS A 260 -27.89 -29.51 -3.45
C CYS A 260 -29.06 -29.43 -4.44
N PHE A 261 -29.81 -28.33 -4.40
CA PHE A 261 -30.47 -27.73 -5.56
C PHE A 261 -30.50 -26.21 -5.39
#